data_AF-A0A372QXF9-F1
#
_entry.id   AF-A0A372QXF9-F1
#
_cell.length_a   1.000
_cell.length_b   1.000
_cell.length_c   1.000
_cell.angle_alpha   90.00
_cell.angle_beta   90.00
_cell.angle_gamma   90.00
#
_symmetry.space_group_name_H-M   'P 1'
#
loop_
_entity.id
_entity.type
_entity.pdbx_description
1 polymer ?
#
loop_
_entity_poly.entity_id
_entity_poly.type
_entity_poly.pdbx_seq_one_letter_code
_entity_poly.pdbx_strand_id
1 'polypeptide(L)'
;MIIAFVIDVCDDETQDGLSLLDVVKNGIRNFLEYMNGRRDQYRTKYLLVSSDKKGYCIKWEYKKDENKLYKLFEQLELLQPDPSFYGSGLDSVFEYLNFRRICRWHDFFCRGNYIEHNETSCIFWFTDGNNLDWLNNGLMYPDSEKSSNIYREKYRWEQRLYTFYLSKSNSFDFPRQLEWINMKMLGQLYKVQTLEQIAHAFNNIIGGIKNDPYPLSKLNHMRPLKKTCGVHLNLVEQVDGSPERINHFVHIYVDPYKINGTYPIPEEYWIEPDAMKGFNPAVVVNILLNFLSNLVIFSFLNYLLYVSMNINAHRYQQSYFGRLIN
;
A
#
# COMPACT_ATOMS: atom_id res chain seq x y z
N MET A 1 6.95 8.62 -0.88
CA MET A 1 6.69 7.16 -0.94
C MET A 1 6.56 6.62 0.46
N ILE A 2 5.59 5.75 0.71
CA ILE A 2 5.41 4.99 1.94
C ILE A 2 5.81 3.54 1.65
N ILE A 3 6.58 2.92 2.54
CA ILE A 3 6.85 1.48 2.54
C ILE A 3 6.29 0.91 3.83
N ALA A 4 5.28 0.04 3.72
CA ALA A 4 4.71 -0.69 4.84
C ALA A 4 5.31 -2.09 4.89
N PHE A 5 5.86 -2.48 6.03
CA PHE A 5 6.28 -3.84 6.34
C PHE A 5 5.17 -4.49 7.16
N VAL A 6 4.55 -5.52 6.61
CA VAL A 6 3.45 -6.28 7.23
C VAL A 6 3.98 -7.66 7.55
N ILE A 7 4.11 -7.96 8.84
CA ILE A 7 4.70 -9.21 9.32
C ILE A 7 3.55 -10.07 9.85
N ASP A 8 3.27 -11.16 9.14
CA ASP A 8 2.19 -12.10 9.42
C ASP A 8 2.78 -13.52 9.48
N VAL A 9 3.64 -13.74 10.48
CA VAL A 9 4.45 -14.95 10.58
C VAL A 9 4.16 -15.62 11.93
N CYS A 10 3.72 -16.87 11.88
CA CYS A 10 3.54 -17.67 13.09
C CYS A 10 4.89 -18.10 13.69
N ASP A 11 4.83 -18.67 14.89
CA ASP A 11 5.99 -19.27 15.54
C ASP A 11 6.37 -20.59 14.83
N ASP A 12 7.19 -20.47 13.78
CA ASP A 12 7.75 -21.58 13.03
C ASP A 12 9.22 -21.29 12.66
N GLU A 13 9.94 -22.34 12.29
CA GLU A 13 11.36 -22.34 11.99
C GLU A 13 11.64 -22.62 10.51
N THR A 14 12.80 -22.21 10.02
CA THR A 14 13.32 -22.56 8.69
C THR A 14 13.82 -24.01 8.66
N GLN A 15 14.22 -24.50 7.49
CA GLN A 15 14.93 -25.78 7.37
C GLN A 15 16.26 -25.78 8.16
N ASP A 16 16.87 -24.61 8.33
CA ASP A 16 18.16 -24.43 9.01
C ASP A 16 17.99 -24.21 10.53
N GLY A 17 16.76 -24.29 11.05
CA GLY A 17 16.46 -24.09 12.48
C GLY A 17 16.44 -22.63 12.95
N LEU A 18 16.38 -21.66 12.03
CA LEU A 18 16.20 -20.24 12.36
C LEU A 18 14.71 -19.91 12.48
N SER A 19 14.31 -19.03 13.40
CA SER A 19 12.94 -18.54 13.40
C SER A 19 12.61 -17.82 12.09
N LEU A 20 11.43 -18.09 11.50
CA LEU A 20 10.96 -17.36 10.31
C LEU A 20 10.91 -15.86 10.56
N LEU A 21 10.54 -15.45 11.78
CA LEU A 21 10.51 -14.04 12.18
C LEU A 21 11.92 -13.43 12.15
N ASP A 22 12.94 -14.15 12.58
CA ASP A 22 14.33 -13.66 12.55
C ASP A 22 14.83 -13.49 11.11
N VAL A 23 14.46 -14.38 10.20
CA VAL A 23 14.77 -14.22 8.77
C VAL A 23 14.15 -12.93 8.23
N VAL A 24 12.89 -12.66 8.57
CA VAL A 24 12.20 -11.43 8.17
C VAL A 24 12.85 -10.19 8.77
N LYS A 25 13.10 -10.17 10.09
CA LYS A 25 13.74 -9.04 10.79
C LYS A 25 15.08 -8.67 10.15
N ASN A 26 15.93 -9.66 9.91
CA ASN A 26 17.24 -9.46 9.27
C ASN A 26 17.11 -9.01 7.81
N GLY A 27 16.18 -9.60 7.05
CA GLY A 27 15.88 -9.16 5.69
C GLY A 27 15.50 -7.69 5.61
N ILE A 28 14.59 -7.26 6.50
CA ILE A 28 14.15 -5.87 6.58
C ILE A 28 15.32 -4.94 6.96
N ARG A 29 16.18 -5.32 7.91
CA ARG A 29 17.38 -4.54 8.26
C ARG A 29 18.30 -4.32 7.08
N ASN A 30 18.66 -5.40 6.39
CA ASN A 30 19.54 -5.33 5.22
C ASN A 30 18.93 -4.43 4.13
N PHE A 31 17.62 -4.55 3.90
CA PHE A 31 16.90 -3.67 2.96
C PHE A 31 16.97 -2.19 3.39
N LEU A 32 16.77 -1.90 4.67
CA LEU A 32 16.76 -0.54 5.20
C LEU A 32 18.14 0.11 5.15
N GLU A 33 19.19 -0.61 5.53
CA GLU A 33 20.58 -0.15 5.44
C GLU A 33 20.95 0.18 4.00
N TYR A 34 20.58 -0.70 3.06
CA TYR A 34 20.75 -0.46 1.63
C TYR A 34 20.02 0.81 1.17
N MET A 35 18.78 1.01 1.63
CA MET A 35 17.98 2.17 1.24
C MET A 35 18.46 3.48 1.86
N ASN A 36 19.06 3.44 3.06
CA ASN A 36 19.64 4.60 3.75
C ASN A 36 20.86 5.18 3.02
N GLY A 37 21.57 4.37 2.23
CA GLY A 37 22.64 4.88 1.36
C GLY A 37 22.15 5.74 0.18
N ARG A 38 20.83 5.81 -0.09
CA ARG A 38 20.28 6.43 -1.30
C ARG A 38 19.71 7.82 -1.05
N ARG A 39 19.84 8.72 -2.04
CA ARG A 39 19.35 10.12 -2.00
C ARG A 39 17.85 10.24 -1.64
N ASP A 40 17.05 9.25 -2.01
CA ASP A 40 15.59 9.27 -1.81
C ASP A 40 15.16 8.95 -0.37
N GLN A 41 16.09 8.53 0.51
CA GLN A 41 15.80 8.13 1.89
C GLN A 41 15.00 9.16 2.69
N TYR A 42 15.24 10.45 2.42
CA TYR A 42 14.61 11.55 3.14
C TYR A 42 13.11 11.62 2.86
N ARG A 43 12.67 11.18 1.67
CA ARG A 43 11.27 11.21 1.22
C ARG A 43 10.52 9.92 1.49
N THR A 44 11.23 8.82 1.76
CA THR A 44 10.62 7.53 2.10
C THR A 44 10.12 7.55 3.54
N LYS A 45 8.88 7.12 3.75
CA LYS A 45 8.26 6.97 5.05
C LYS A 45 8.03 5.49 5.28
N TYR A 46 8.25 5.02 6.50
CA TYR A 46 8.13 3.62 6.85
C TYR A 46 6.95 3.43 7.79
N LEU A 47 6.29 2.27 7.64
CA LEU A 47 5.23 1.81 8.52
C LEU A 47 5.56 0.35 8.88
N LEU A 48 5.53 0.02 10.16
CA LEU A 48 5.71 -1.35 10.66
C LEU A 48 4.39 -1.84 11.23
N VAL A 49 3.94 -2.99 10.73
CA VAL A 49 2.66 -3.58 11.06
C VAL A 49 2.86 -5.07 11.33
N SER A 50 2.20 -5.59 12.37
CA SER A 50 2.12 -7.02 12.64
C SER A 50 0.67 -7.50 12.60
N SER A 51 0.46 -8.81 12.57
CA SER A 51 -0.85 -9.45 12.62
C SER A 51 -1.33 -9.62 14.05
N ASP A 52 -1.66 -8.49 14.68
CA ASP A 52 -2.26 -8.45 16.02
C ASP A 52 -3.78 -8.20 15.96
N LYS A 53 -4.44 -8.23 17.11
CA LYS A 53 -5.84 -7.83 17.24
C LYS A 53 -6.07 -6.44 16.63
N LYS A 54 -7.18 -6.30 15.89
CA LYS A 54 -7.60 -5.04 15.26
C LYS A 54 -7.47 -3.86 16.24
N GLY A 55 -6.80 -2.79 15.78
CA GLY A 55 -6.46 -1.61 16.58
C GLY A 55 -5.03 -1.60 17.14
N TYR A 56 -4.37 -2.77 17.21
CA TYR A 56 -2.99 -2.89 17.72
C TYR A 56 -1.98 -3.34 16.66
N CYS A 57 -2.41 -3.50 15.40
CA CYS A 57 -1.58 -4.02 14.32
C CYS A 57 -0.45 -3.05 13.94
N ILE A 58 -0.70 -1.74 13.92
CA ILE A 58 0.33 -0.73 13.60
C ILE A 58 1.27 -0.58 14.81
N LYS A 59 2.48 -1.10 14.68
CA LYS A 59 3.49 -1.05 15.74
C LYS A 59 4.26 0.26 15.71
N TRP A 60 4.55 0.77 14.51
CA TRP A 60 5.23 2.04 14.37
C TRP A 60 4.95 2.72 13.04
N GLU A 61 4.86 4.05 13.09
CA GLU A 61 4.71 4.93 11.94
C GLU A 61 5.81 5.99 11.99
N TYR A 62 6.45 6.24 10.85
CA TYR A 62 7.44 7.31 10.75
C TYR A 62 6.86 8.70 11.04
N LYS A 63 7.48 9.39 12.02
CA LYS A 63 7.28 10.81 12.32
C LYS A 63 8.53 11.62 11.98
N LYS A 64 8.34 12.85 11.49
CA LYS A 64 9.43 13.70 10.96
C LYS A 64 10.55 13.99 11.96
N ASP A 65 10.24 13.96 13.25
CA ASP A 65 11.14 14.39 14.33
C ASP A 65 11.99 13.23 14.88
N GLU A 66 11.85 12.03 14.33
CA GLU A 66 12.50 10.81 14.82
C GLU A 66 13.57 10.28 13.84
N ASN A 67 14.62 9.66 14.38
CA ASN A 67 15.55 8.87 13.57
C ASN A 67 14.86 7.60 13.07
N LYS A 68 14.47 7.61 11.79
CA LYS A 68 13.78 6.53 11.07
C LYS A 68 14.34 5.15 11.36
N LEU A 69 15.65 4.97 11.15
CA LEU A 69 16.27 3.65 11.21
C LEU A 69 16.34 3.14 12.63
N TYR A 70 16.82 3.98 13.54
CA TYR A 70 16.96 3.63 14.95
C TYR A 70 15.62 3.18 15.54
N LYS A 71 14.56 3.97 15.33
CA LYS A 71 13.23 3.64 15.83
C LYS A 71 12.63 2.40 15.17
N LEU A 72 12.80 2.25 13.86
CA LEU A 72 12.30 1.06 13.18
C LEU A 72 13.04 -0.21 13.64
N PHE A 73 14.35 -0.15 13.86
CA PHE A 73 15.13 -1.29 14.38
C PHE A 73 14.73 -1.65 15.82
N GLU A 74 14.55 -0.65 16.68
CA GLU A 74 14.02 -0.85 18.04
C GLU A 74 12.68 -1.58 18.01
N GLN A 75 11.76 -1.16 17.13
CA GLN A 75 10.43 -1.75 17.03
C GLN A 75 10.47 -3.15 16.40
N LEU A 76 11.37 -3.41 15.44
CA LEU A 76 11.60 -4.75 14.91
C LEU A 76 12.09 -5.73 15.98
N GLU A 77 12.96 -5.31 16.90
CA GLU A 77 13.43 -6.18 17.99
C GLU A 77 12.29 -6.59 18.92
N LEU A 78 11.37 -5.66 19.20
CA LEU A 78 10.23 -5.89 20.11
C LEU A 78 9.17 -6.83 19.54
N LEU A 79 9.18 -7.12 18.23
CA LEU A 79 8.22 -8.04 17.62
C LEU A 79 8.41 -9.45 18.15
N GLN A 80 7.29 -10.08 18.48
CA GLN A 80 7.19 -11.50 18.83
C GLN A 80 6.39 -12.22 17.74
N PRO A 81 6.54 -13.54 17.57
CA PRO A 81 5.70 -14.32 16.68
C PRO A 81 4.22 -14.12 17.04
N ASP A 82 3.39 -13.81 16.05
CA ASP A 82 2.01 -13.37 16.30
C ASP A 82 1.06 -14.57 16.53
N PRO A 83 0.08 -14.44 17.44
CA PRO A 83 -1.03 -15.37 17.56
C PRO A 83 -2.13 -15.05 16.53
N SER A 84 -2.17 -15.77 15.41
CA SER A 84 -3.38 -16.17 14.66
C SER A 84 -4.41 -15.10 14.18
N PHE A 85 -4.11 -13.80 14.15
CA PHE A 85 -5.04 -12.78 13.60
C PHE A 85 -4.77 -12.48 12.13
N TYR A 86 -4.95 -13.50 11.28
CA TYR A 86 -4.67 -13.43 9.84
C TYR A 86 -5.39 -12.27 9.15
N GLY A 87 -4.66 -11.55 8.29
CA GLY A 87 -5.21 -10.44 7.49
C GLY A 87 -5.46 -9.13 8.22
N SER A 88 -5.48 -9.13 9.56
CA SER A 88 -5.67 -7.91 10.38
C SER A 88 -4.61 -6.84 10.12
N GLY A 89 -3.36 -7.25 9.93
CA GLY A 89 -2.24 -6.36 9.59
C GLY A 89 -2.43 -5.70 8.23
N LEU A 90 -2.78 -6.47 7.19
CA LEU A 90 -3.06 -5.91 5.87
C LEU A 90 -4.27 -4.98 5.87
N ASP A 91 -5.35 -5.37 6.56
CA ASP A 91 -6.53 -4.51 6.74
C ASP A 91 -6.16 -3.17 7.38
N SER A 92 -5.35 -3.20 8.44
CA SER A 92 -4.88 -1.99 9.12
C SER A 92 -4.02 -1.09 8.23
N VAL A 93 -3.20 -1.67 7.35
CA VAL A 93 -2.42 -0.92 6.37
C VAL A 93 -3.34 -0.26 5.34
N PHE A 94 -4.31 -0.98 4.80
CA PHE A 94 -5.26 -0.41 3.84
C PHE A 94 -6.08 0.72 4.46
N GLU A 95 -6.58 0.52 5.68
CA GLU A 95 -7.28 1.54 6.46
C GLU A 95 -6.38 2.78 6.64
N TYR A 96 -5.16 2.61 7.12
CA TYR A 96 -4.20 3.70 7.32
C TYR A 96 -3.88 4.48 6.03
N LEU A 97 -3.61 3.77 4.93
CA LEU A 97 -3.30 4.39 3.65
C LEU A 97 -4.51 5.16 3.10
N ASN A 98 -5.71 4.59 3.19
CA ASN A 98 -6.94 5.25 2.75
C ASN A 98 -7.22 6.52 3.56
N PHE A 99 -7.08 6.47 4.88
CA PHE A 99 -7.21 7.65 5.74
C PHE A 99 -6.26 8.77 5.32
N ARG A 100 -5.01 8.40 5.04
CA ARG A 100 -3.99 9.35 4.62
C ARG A 100 -4.33 10.00 3.28
N ARG A 101 -4.87 9.23 2.34
CA ARG A 101 -5.32 9.76 1.04
C ARG A 101 -6.45 10.77 1.20
N ILE A 102 -7.46 10.46 2.01
CA ILE A 102 -8.58 11.37 2.33
C ILE A 102 -8.03 12.65 2.98
N CYS A 103 -7.20 12.51 4.01
CA CYS A 103 -6.61 13.64 4.73
C CYS A 103 -5.74 14.55 3.86
N ARG A 104 -5.10 13.99 2.82
CA ARG A 104 -4.23 14.71 1.89
C ARG A 104 -4.95 15.16 0.63
N TRP A 105 -6.26 14.93 0.54
CA TRP A 105 -7.06 15.24 -0.64
C TRP A 105 -6.45 14.63 -1.91
N HIS A 106 -5.95 13.40 -1.83
CA HIS A 106 -5.48 12.69 -3.02
C HIS A 106 -6.64 12.18 -3.88
N ASP A 107 -7.82 12.01 -3.29
CA ASP A 107 -9.00 11.55 -3.99
C ASP A 107 -9.98 12.71 -4.16
N PHE A 108 -10.07 13.23 -5.39
CA PHE A 108 -11.01 14.27 -5.76
C PHE A 108 -12.20 13.65 -6.51
N PHE A 109 -13.11 13.06 -5.75
CA PHE A 109 -14.32 12.47 -6.32
C PHE A 109 -15.07 13.47 -7.19
N CYS A 110 -15.55 12.99 -8.34
CA CYS A 110 -16.28 13.78 -9.33
C CYS A 110 -15.45 14.90 -10.01
N ARG A 111 -14.12 14.92 -9.81
CA ARG A 111 -13.20 15.86 -10.49
C ARG A 111 -12.09 15.13 -11.26
N GLY A 112 -12.21 13.81 -11.38
CA GLY A 112 -11.23 12.95 -12.02
C GLY A 112 -10.08 12.56 -11.10
N ASN A 113 -9.40 11.49 -11.49
CA ASN A 113 -8.29 10.89 -10.78
C ASN A 113 -6.98 11.55 -11.23
N TYR A 114 -6.40 12.36 -10.35
CA TYR A 114 -5.09 12.96 -10.57
C TYR A 114 -4.00 11.90 -10.35
N ILE A 115 -2.99 11.88 -11.22
CA ILE A 115 -1.89 10.90 -11.14
C ILE A 115 -0.68 11.49 -10.40
N GLU A 116 -0.64 12.81 -10.26
CA GLU A 116 0.45 13.63 -9.72
C GLU A 116 0.50 13.67 -8.18
N HIS A 117 0.35 12.52 -7.54
CA HIS A 117 0.46 12.43 -6.08
C HIS A 117 1.88 12.06 -5.65
N ASN A 118 2.45 12.88 -4.76
CA ASN A 118 3.83 12.72 -4.26
C ASN A 118 4.02 11.56 -3.26
N GLU A 119 2.97 10.79 -2.98
CA GLU A 119 2.96 9.78 -1.93
C GLU A 119 2.36 8.45 -2.39
N THR A 120 3.11 7.74 -3.22
CA THR A 120 2.85 6.34 -3.57
C THR A 120 3.15 5.41 -2.40
N SER A 121 2.57 4.21 -2.44
CA SER A 121 2.69 3.24 -1.35
C SER A 121 3.12 1.86 -1.87
N CYS A 122 4.07 1.26 -1.17
CA CYS A 122 4.54 -0.10 -1.37
C CYS A 122 4.30 -0.88 -0.08
N ILE A 123 3.78 -2.10 -0.21
CA ILE A 123 3.47 -2.98 0.91
C ILE A 123 4.33 -4.23 0.74
N PHE A 124 5.17 -4.52 1.71
CA PHE A 124 5.93 -5.75 1.82
C PHE A 124 5.25 -6.63 2.84
N TRP A 125 4.61 -7.71 2.38
CA TRP A 125 3.89 -8.64 3.23
C TRP A 125 4.68 -9.93 3.39
N PHE A 126 5.06 -10.25 4.61
CA PHE A 126 5.73 -11.48 4.99
C PHE A 126 4.70 -12.42 5.58
N THR A 127 4.50 -13.59 4.97
CA THR A 127 3.50 -14.56 5.43
C THR A 127 4.01 -15.97 5.25
N ASP A 128 3.70 -16.84 6.19
CA ASP A 128 3.90 -18.29 6.11
C ASP A 128 2.82 -19.02 5.29
N GLY A 129 1.85 -18.28 4.75
CA GLY A 129 0.74 -18.79 3.95
C GLY A 129 -0.32 -19.56 4.74
N ASN A 130 -0.32 -19.46 6.07
CA ASN A 130 -1.36 -20.06 6.89
C ASN A 130 -2.68 -19.29 6.75
N ASN A 131 -3.78 -20.05 6.71
CA ASN A 131 -5.16 -19.54 6.76
C ASN A 131 -5.48 -18.43 5.74
N LEU A 132 -5.03 -18.58 4.49
CA LEU A 132 -5.24 -17.60 3.41
C LEU A 132 -6.71 -17.42 2.98
N ASP A 133 -7.66 -18.18 3.56
CA ASP A 133 -9.08 -18.09 3.23
C ASP A 133 -9.67 -16.71 3.53
N TRP A 134 -9.07 -15.97 4.47
CA TRP A 134 -9.46 -14.59 4.75
C TRP A 134 -9.36 -13.70 3.51
N LEU A 135 -8.43 -13.96 2.57
CA LEU A 135 -8.24 -13.17 1.35
C LEU A 135 -9.44 -13.22 0.40
N ASN A 136 -10.26 -14.28 0.48
CA ASN A 136 -11.41 -14.44 -0.41
C ASN A 136 -12.42 -13.29 -0.26
N ASN A 137 -12.59 -12.79 0.97
CA ASN A 137 -13.54 -11.72 1.30
C ASN A 137 -12.89 -10.49 1.95
N GLY A 138 -11.67 -10.63 2.49
CA GLY A 138 -11.03 -9.61 3.31
C GLY A 138 -10.62 -8.35 2.55
N LEU A 139 -10.48 -8.41 1.21
CA LEU A 139 -10.06 -7.25 0.41
C LEU A 139 -11.19 -6.28 0.03
N MET A 140 -12.44 -6.64 0.32
CA MET A 140 -13.61 -5.82 0.05
C MET A 140 -14.16 -5.25 1.36
N TYR A 141 -14.74 -4.06 1.30
CA TYR A 141 -15.55 -3.59 2.43
C TYR A 141 -16.85 -4.41 2.52
N PRO A 142 -17.27 -4.82 3.74
CA PRO A 142 -18.56 -5.45 3.94
C PRO A 142 -19.70 -4.58 3.41
N ASP A 143 -20.79 -5.19 2.94
CA ASP A 143 -21.96 -4.47 2.41
C ASP A 143 -22.52 -3.44 3.40
N SER A 144 -22.47 -3.77 4.70
CA SER A 144 -22.88 -2.88 5.80
C SER A 144 -22.07 -1.58 5.88
N GLU A 145 -20.83 -1.57 5.39
CA GLU A 145 -19.93 -0.41 5.44
C GLU A 145 -19.87 0.35 4.10
N LYS A 146 -20.43 -0.21 3.01
CA LYS A 146 -20.39 0.40 1.67
C LYS A 146 -21.11 1.73 1.58
N SER A 147 -22.14 1.97 2.39
CA SER A 147 -22.83 3.26 2.42
C SER A 147 -21.96 4.37 3.03
N SER A 148 -21.00 4.00 3.87
CA SER A 148 -20.07 4.93 4.53
C SER A 148 -18.70 5.03 3.87
N ASN A 149 -18.35 4.06 3.03
CA ASN A 149 -17.09 3.99 2.32
C ASN A 149 -17.28 4.30 0.84
N ILE A 150 -16.52 5.28 0.36
CA ILE A 150 -16.60 5.71 -1.05
C ILE A 150 -16.00 4.65 -2.00
N TYR A 151 -15.30 3.66 -1.45
CA TYR A 151 -14.60 2.63 -2.22
C TYR A 151 -15.17 1.24 -1.95
N ARG A 152 -15.11 0.41 -2.98
CA ARG A 152 -15.51 -1.00 -2.91
C ARG A 152 -14.38 -1.88 -2.36
N GLU A 153 -13.20 -1.79 -2.96
CA GLU A 153 -11.99 -2.49 -2.52
C GLU A 153 -11.28 -1.70 -1.40
N LYS A 154 -10.60 -2.40 -0.50
CA LYS A 154 -9.78 -1.76 0.55
C LYS A 154 -8.46 -1.20 0.01
N TYR A 155 -7.88 -1.78 -1.03
CA TYR A 155 -6.65 -1.31 -1.67
C TYR A 155 -6.91 -0.27 -2.78
N ARG A 156 -5.87 0.42 -3.23
CA ARG A 156 -5.93 1.41 -4.32
C ARG A 156 -4.98 1.13 -5.47
N TRP A 157 -5.27 1.73 -6.62
CA TRP A 157 -4.61 1.47 -7.91
C TRP A 157 -3.11 1.83 -7.93
N GLU A 158 -2.65 2.75 -7.08
CA GLU A 158 -1.23 3.13 -6.96
C GLU A 158 -0.46 2.25 -5.97
N GLN A 159 -1.16 1.48 -5.13
CA GLN A 159 -0.54 0.63 -4.12
C GLN A 159 0.06 -0.60 -4.80
N ARG A 160 1.26 -0.99 -4.37
CA ARG A 160 1.93 -2.21 -4.83
C ARG A 160 2.13 -3.16 -3.68
N LEU A 161 1.85 -4.44 -3.90
CA LEU A 161 2.06 -5.49 -2.90
C LEU A 161 3.24 -6.37 -3.34
N TYR A 162 4.25 -6.52 -2.50
CA TYR A 162 5.28 -7.54 -2.68
C TYR A 162 5.13 -8.53 -1.55
N THR A 163 4.87 -9.78 -1.90
CA THR A 163 4.63 -10.83 -0.91
C THR A 163 5.85 -11.73 -0.83
N PHE A 164 6.33 -11.92 0.39
CA PHE A 164 7.36 -12.86 0.78
C PHE A 164 6.68 -14.05 1.46
N TYR A 165 6.45 -15.09 0.68
CA TYR A 165 5.89 -16.35 1.15
C TYR A 165 6.99 -17.21 1.78
N LEU A 166 6.97 -17.29 3.11
CA LEU A 166 7.90 -18.03 3.94
C LEU A 166 7.51 -19.51 3.95
N SER A 167 8.03 -20.28 3.00
CA SER A 167 7.65 -21.68 2.82
C SER A 167 8.85 -22.60 2.93
N LYS A 168 8.68 -23.70 3.65
CA LYS A 168 9.65 -24.79 3.71
C LYS A 168 9.76 -25.61 2.42
N SER A 169 8.83 -25.46 1.50
CA SER A 169 8.89 -26.13 0.20
C SER A 169 9.72 -25.32 -0.80
N ASN A 170 10.65 -25.99 -1.48
CA ASN A 170 11.38 -25.43 -2.63
C ASN A 170 10.63 -25.58 -3.96
N SER A 171 9.36 -26.03 -3.95
CA SER A 171 8.58 -26.11 -5.20
C SER A 171 8.28 -24.73 -5.76
N PHE A 172 7.95 -24.65 -7.06
CA PHE A 172 7.52 -23.38 -7.68
C PHE A 172 6.03 -23.08 -7.43
N ASP A 173 5.31 -23.94 -6.69
CA ASP A 173 3.87 -23.79 -6.50
C ASP A 173 3.57 -22.72 -5.46
N PHE A 174 2.67 -21.79 -5.79
CA PHE A 174 2.20 -20.78 -4.86
C PHE A 174 0.71 -21.02 -4.53
N PRO A 175 0.27 -20.69 -3.31
CA PRO A 175 -1.15 -20.64 -2.99
C PRO A 175 -1.88 -19.70 -3.96
N ARG A 176 -2.97 -20.18 -4.56
CA ARG A 176 -3.75 -19.42 -5.56
C ARG A 176 -4.19 -18.05 -5.05
N GLN A 177 -4.52 -17.95 -3.76
CA GLN A 177 -4.92 -16.70 -3.11
C GLN A 177 -3.79 -15.66 -3.14
N LEU A 178 -2.54 -16.07 -2.87
CA LEU A 178 -1.37 -15.19 -2.94
C LEU A 178 -1.08 -14.75 -4.37
N GLU A 179 -1.21 -15.66 -5.34
CA GLU A 179 -1.05 -15.31 -6.75
C GLU A 179 -2.09 -14.26 -7.19
N TRP A 180 -3.35 -14.47 -6.80
CA TRP A 180 -4.46 -13.61 -7.17
C TRP A 180 -4.31 -12.19 -6.59
N ILE A 181 -4.00 -12.03 -5.30
CA ILE A 181 -3.84 -10.69 -4.71
C ILE A 181 -2.63 -9.96 -5.29
N ASN A 182 -1.50 -10.63 -5.48
CA ASN A 182 -0.31 -10.00 -6.06
C ASN A 182 -0.55 -9.59 -7.51
N MET A 183 -1.31 -10.37 -8.29
CA MET A 183 -1.72 -9.97 -9.63
C MET A 183 -2.62 -8.72 -9.59
N LYS A 184 -3.63 -8.70 -8.69
CA LYS A 184 -4.57 -7.57 -8.56
C LYS A 184 -3.89 -6.27 -8.12
N MET A 185 -2.95 -6.34 -7.19
CA MET A 185 -2.21 -5.18 -6.69
C MET A 185 -0.94 -4.87 -7.49
N LEU A 186 -0.79 -5.47 -8.68
CA LEU A 186 0.31 -5.21 -9.62
C LEU A 186 1.68 -5.38 -8.96
N GLY A 187 1.71 -6.41 -8.13
CA GLY A 187 2.73 -6.77 -7.19
C GLY A 187 3.58 -7.93 -7.63
N GLN A 188 4.40 -8.41 -6.71
CA GLN A 188 5.36 -9.48 -6.97
C GLN A 188 5.40 -10.48 -5.83
N LEU A 189 5.33 -11.76 -6.18
CA LEU A 189 5.33 -12.86 -5.22
C LEU A 189 6.69 -13.56 -5.24
N TYR A 190 7.29 -13.69 -4.07
CA TYR A 190 8.57 -14.34 -3.81
C TYR A 190 8.36 -15.47 -2.81
N LYS A 191 8.85 -16.66 -3.11
CA LYS A 191 8.96 -17.71 -2.11
C LYS A 191 10.35 -17.64 -1.49
N VAL A 192 10.45 -17.51 -0.18
CA VAL A 192 11.71 -17.34 0.54
C VAL A 192 11.73 -18.21 1.78
N GLN A 193 12.92 -18.61 2.21
CA GLN A 193 13.12 -19.43 3.40
C GLN A 193 14.41 -19.07 4.14
N THR A 194 15.43 -18.61 3.42
CA THR A 194 16.73 -18.24 4.01
C THR A 194 17.00 -16.75 3.94
N LEU A 195 17.98 -16.28 4.73
CA LEU A 195 18.46 -14.90 4.71
C LEU A 195 18.97 -14.48 3.34
N GLU A 196 19.67 -15.38 2.64
CA GLU A 196 20.20 -15.13 1.31
C GLU A 196 19.07 -14.94 0.30
N GLN A 197 18.05 -15.80 0.35
CA GLN A 197 16.88 -15.72 -0.52
C GLN A 197 16.09 -14.43 -0.32
N ILE A 198 15.87 -14.02 0.93
CA ILE A 198 15.16 -12.76 1.23
C ILE A 198 15.96 -11.55 0.74
N ALA A 199 17.29 -11.56 0.90
CA ALA A 199 18.18 -10.51 0.41
C ALA A 199 18.18 -10.46 -1.13
N HIS A 200 18.24 -11.60 -1.81
CA HIS A 200 18.17 -11.68 -3.27
C HIS A 200 16.82 -11.20 -3.81
N ALA A 201 15.71 -11.56 -3.16
CA ALA A 201 14.39 -11.05 -3.48
C ALA A 201 14.33 -9.52 -3.36
N PHE A 202 14.83 -8.93 -2.26
CA PHE A 202 14.91 -7.48 -2.12
C PHE A 202 15.79 -6.81 -3.19
N ASN A 203 16.94 -7.38 -3.51
CA ASN A 203 17.81 -6.89 -4.58
C ASN A 203 17.07 -6.85 -5.93
N ASN A 204 16.22 -7.84 -6.21
CA ASN A 204 15.38 -7.84 -7.40
C ASN A 204 14.32 -6.74 -7.38
N ILE A 205 13.65 -6.51 -6.25
CA ILE A 205 12.64 -5.44 -6.10
C ILE A 205 13.26 -4.05 -6.35
N ILE A 206 14.49 -3.84 -5.86
CA ILE A 206 15.19 -2.55 -5.99
C ILE A 206 15.79 -2.35 -7.39
N GLY A 207 15.82 -3.40 -8.22
CA GLY A 207 16.38 -3.39 -9.56
C GLY A 207 17.91 -3.48 -9.57
N GLY A 208 18.49 -4.17 -8.59
CA GLY A 208 19.94 -4.33 -8.42
C GLY A 208 20.60 -5.14 -9.53
N ILE A 209 20.10 -6.36 -9.80
CA ILE A 209 20.77 -7.29 -10.74
C ILE A 209 19.81 -7.64 -11.88
N LYS A 210 19.93 -6.94 -13.01
CA LYS A 210 19.14 -7.24 -14.22
C LYS A 210 19.43 -8.63 -14.81
N ASN A 211 20.59 -9.20 -14.48
CA ASN A 211 21.10 -10.43 -15.08
C ASN A 211 20.99 -11.65 -14.14
N ASP A 212 20.42 -11.48 -12.94
CA ASP A 212 20.28 -12.55 -11.94
C ASP A 212 18.92 -12.42 -11.22
N PRO A 213 17.80 -12.71 -11.92
CA PRO A 213 16.48 -12.67 -11.33
C PRO A 213 16.33 -13.77 -10.28
N TYR A 214 15.64 -13.48 -9.18
CA TYR A 214 15.39 -14.46 -8.13
C TYR A 214 14.60 -15.65 -8.69
N PRO A 215 15.12 -16.89 -8.58
CA PRO A 215 14.56 -18.04 -9.28
C PRO A 215 13.18 -18.44 -8.77
N LEU A 216 12.88 -18.22 -7.49
CA LEU A 216 11.59 -18.55 -6.88
C LEU A 216 10.67 -17.33 -6.78
N SER A 217 10.60 -16.56 -7.87
CA SER A 217 9.66 -15.44 -8.00
C SER A 217 8.64 -15.71 -9.10
N LYS A 218 7.36 -15.44 -8.81
CA LYS A 218 6.32 -15.48 -9.85
C LYS A 218 6.18 -14.09 -10.45
N LEU A 219 7.04 -13.77 -11.42
CA LEU A 219 7.10 -12.46 -12.06
C LEU A 219 5.80 -12.18 -12.80
N ASN A 220 4.92 -11.37 -12.20
CA ASN A 220 3.76 -10.87 -12.92
C ASN A 220 4.23 -9.80 -13.90
N HIS A 221 5.04 -8.82 -13.44
CA HIS A 221 5.75 -7.84 -14.27
C HIS A 221 6.93 -7.24 -13.46
N MET A 222 8.16 -7.17 -14.00
CA MET A 222 9.27 -6.49 -13.32
C MET A 222 8.99 -4.98 -13.18
N ARG A 223 8.57 -4.55 -11.99
CA ARG A 223 8.27 -3.14 -11.71
C ARG A 223 9.15 -2.63 -10.57
N PRO A 224 10.05 -1.67 -10.85
CA PRO A 224 10.95 -1.16 -9.84
C PRO A 224 10.16 -0.38 -8.78
N LEU A 225 10.53 -0.57 -7.51
CA LEU A 225 9.94 0.05 -6.32
C LEU A 225 9.60 1.56 -6.47
N LYS A 226 10.39 2.27 -7.28
CA LYS A 226 10.31 3.74 -7.43
C LYS A 226 9.39 4.22 -8.56
N LYS A 227 8.93 3.34 -9.46
CA LYS A 227 8.06 3.71 -10.59
C LYS A 227 6.60 3.33 -10.31
N THR A 228 6.02 4.00 -9.32
CA THR A 228 4.68 3.69 -8.80
C THR A 228 3.59 4.61 -9.32
N CYS A 229 3.93 5.86 -9.68
CA CYS A 229 3.02 6.79 -10.35
C CYS A 229 3.00 6.51 -11.86
N GLY A 230 1.82 6.32 -12.43
CA GLY A 230 1.68 6.12 -13.87
C GLY A 230 0.35 5.50 -14.27
N VAL A 231 0.13 5.40 -15.57
CA VAL A 231 -1.03 4.74 -16.16
C VAL A 231 -0.69 3.29 -16.44
N HIS A 232 -1.62 2.39 -16.14
CA HIS A 232 -1.54 0.99 -16.55
C HIS A 232 -2.41 0.77 -17.77
N LEU A 233 -1.81 0.24 -18.83
CA LEU A 233 -2.53 -0.15 -20.03
C LEU A 233 -2.56 -1.67 -20.05
N ASN A 234 -3.76 -2.25 -20.06
CA ASN A 234 -3.93 -3.64 -20.44
C ASN A 234 -4.18 -3.68 -21.95
N LEU A 235 -3.13 -3.99 -22.71
CA LEU A 235 -3.25 -4.14 -24.16
C LEU A 235 -3.68 -5.58 -24.42
N VAL A 236 -4.92 -5.75 -24.88
CA VAL A 236 -5.48 -7.07 -25.19
C VAL A 236 -5.24 -7.36 -26.65
N GLU A 237 -4.39 -8.33 -26.94
CA GLU A 237 -4.24 -8.87 -28.28
C GLU A 237 -5.24 -10.00 -28.48
N GLN A 238 -6.12 -9.83 -29.45
CA GLN A 238 -7.08 -10.84 -29.88
C GLN A 238 -6.50 -11.51 -31.13
N VAL A 239 -6.09 -12.77 -31.00
CA VAL A 239 -5.63 -13.55 -32.14
C VAL A 239 -6.85 -14.09 -32.86
N ASP A 240 -7.01 -13.71 -34.14
CA ASP A 240 -8.13 -14.13 -34.98
C ASP A 240 -8.31 -15.66 -34.94
N GLY A 241 -9.52 -16.11 -34.62
CA GLY A 241 -9.87 -17.53 -34.57
C GLY A 241 -9.56 -18.26 -33.27
N SER A 242 -8.96 -17.62 -32.26
CA SER A 242 -8.78 -18.21 -30.92
C SER A 242 -9.65 -17.51 -29.86
N PRO A 243 -10.22 -18.26 -28.89
CA PRO A 243 -10.92 -17.68 -27.75
C PRO A 243 -9.96 -17.09 -26.69
N GLU A 244 -8.66 -17.32 -26.83
CA GLU A 244 -7.64 -16.87 -25.89
C GLU A 244 -7.31 -15.39 -26.12
N ARG A 245 -7.35 -14.61 -25.03
CA ARG A 245 -6.97 -13.19 -25.02
C ARG A 245 -5.60 -13.08 -24.39
N ILE A 246 -4.61 -12.58 -25.15
CA ILE A 246 -3.29 -12.32 -24.62
C ILE A 246 -3.28 -10.91 -24.02
N ASN A 247 -3.12 -10.81 -22.70
CA ASN A 247 -3.05 -9.53 -22.00
C ASN A 247 -1.59 -9.08 -21.88
N HIS A 248 -1.26 -7.94 -22.47
CA HIS A 248 0.02 -7.26 -22.34
C HIS A 248 -0.13 -6.05 -21.43
N PHE A 249 0.34 -6.15 -20.18
CA PHE A 249 0.28 -5.03 -19.25
C PHE A 249 1.48 -4.10 -19.40
N VAL A 250 1.24 -2.88 -19.86
CA VAL A 250 2.25 -1.82 -19.98
C VAL A 250 2.05 -0.80 -18.86
N HIS A 251 3.15 -0.26 -18.33
CA HIS A 251 3.11 0.85 -17.38
C HIS A 251 3.80 2.07 -17.96
N ILE A 252 3.03 3.14 -18.11
CA ILE A 252 3.55 4.45 -18.47
C ILE A 252 3.82 5.19 -17.17
N TYR A 253 5.09 5.23 -16.77
CA TYR A 253 5.51 5.95 -15.57
C TYR A 253 5.39 7.46 -15.76
N VAL A 254 4.82 8.12 -14.75
CA VAL A 254 4.75 9.58 -14.63
C VAL A 254 5.63 9.96 -13.45
N ASP A 255 6.61 10.83 -13.66
CA ASP A 255 7.39 11.40 -12.56
C ASP A 255 6.59 12.56 -11.95
N PRO A 256 6.01 12.40 -10.74
CA PRO A 256 5.14 13.41 -10.15
C PRO A 256 5.91 14.70 -9.80
N TYR A 257 7.25 14.66 -9.81
CA TYR A 257 8.09 15.84 -9.54
C TYR A 257 8.49 16.61 -10.79
N LYS A 258 8.27 16.05 -11.98
CA LYS A 258 8.67 16.67 -13.26
C LYS A 258 7.50 17.19 -14.07
N ILE A 259 6.29 16.68 -13.80
CA ILE A 259 5.10 17.02 -14.57
C ILE A 259 4.07 17.59 -13.59
N ASN A 260 3.74 18.88 -13.74
CA ASN A 260 2.48 19.41 -13.25
C ASN A 260 1.41 18.93 -14.24
N GLY A 261 0.70 17.87 -13.88
CA GLY A 261 -0.36 17.27 -14.67
C GLY A 261 -1.64 18.10 -14.60
N THR A 262 -2.02 18.71 -15.73
CA THR A 262 -3.27 19.47 -15.85
C THR A 262 -4.49 18.62 -16.23
N TYR A 263 -4.32 17.33 -16.49
CA TYR A 263 -5.37 16.47 -17.06
C TYR A 263 -5.57 15.20 -16.21
N PRO A 264 -6.52 15.22 -15.25
CA PRO A 264 -6.88 14.01 -14.50
C PRO A 264 -7.54 12.97 -15.42
N ILE A 265 -7.40 11.69 -15.07
CA ILE A 265 -8.16 10.63 -15.72
C ILE A 265 -9.64 10.79 -15.31
N PRO A 266 -10.60 10.88 -16.24
CA PRO A 266 -12.02 10.97 -15.90
C PRO A 266 -12.50 9.79 -15.04
N GLU A 267 -13.58 9.99 -14.30
CA GLU A 267 -14.25 8.90 -13.57
C GLU A 267 -14.82 7.87 -14.55
N GLU A 268 -14.92 6.62 -14.12
CA GLU A 268 -15.47 5.52 -14.94
C GLU A 268 -16.99 5.60 -15.14
N TYR A 269 -17.66 6.51 -14.44
CA TYR A 269 -19.12 6.68 -14.44
C TYR A 269 -19.50 8.11 -14.87
N TRP A 270 -20.71 8.24 -15.38
CA TRP A 270 -21.28 9.54 -15.73
C TRP A 270 -21.64 10.32 -14.45
N ILE A 271 -21.19 11.57 -14.36
CA ILE A 271 -21.45 12.42 -13.20
C ILE A 271 -22.72 13.23 -13.47
N GLU A 272 -23.78 12.95 -12.72
CA GLU A 272 -25.01 13.73 -12.80
C GLU A 272 -24.79 15.17 -12.30
N PRO A 273 -25.37 16.20 -12.96
CA PRO A 273 -25.15 17.61 -12.60
C PRO A 273 -25.50 17.96 -11.14
N ASP A 274 -26.47 17.26 -10.55
CA ASP A 274 -26.90 17.49 -9.18
C ASP A 274 -25.98 16.82 -8.14
N ALA A 275 -25.22 15.78 -8.53
CA ALA A 275 -24.25 15.14 -7.64
C ALA A 275 -23.11 16.11 -7.26
N MET A 276 -22.75 17.03 -8.15
CA MET A 276 -21.74 18.07 -7.86
C MET A 276 -22.23 19.12 -6.85
N LYS A 277 -23.54 19.30 -6.68
CA LYS A 277 -24.12 20.24 -5.71
C LYS A 277 -24.13 19.69 -4.28
N GLY A 278 -24.03 18.37 -4.11
CA GLY A 278 -24.16 17.66 -2.83
C GLY A 278 -22.87 17.43 -2.05
N PHE A 279 -21.69 17.80 -2.57
CA PHE A 279 -20.42 17.62 -1.87
C PHE A 279 -20.27 18.65 -0.73
N ASN A 280 -20.93 18.38 0.39
CA ASN A 280 -20.81 19.17 1.62
C ASN A 280 -19.58 18.68 2.41
N PRO A 281 -18.62 19.57 2.76
CA PRO A 281 -17.47 19.24 3.61
C PRO A 281 -17.84 18.51 4.92
N ALA A 282 -19.07 18.67 5.41
CA ALA A 282 -19.59 17.98 6.60
C ALA A 282 -19.65 16.44 6.44
N VAL A 283 -19.84 15.91 5.22
CA VAL A 283 -19.85 14.46 4.97
C VAL A 283 -18.45 13.86 5.16
N VAL A 284 -17.41 14.58 4.69
CA VAL A 284 -16.00 14.19 4.89
C VAL A 284 -15.65 14.19 6.38
N VAL A 285 -16.17 15.16 7.15
CA VAL A 285 -15.97 15.22 8.61
C VAL A 285 -16.61 14.03 9.32
N ASN A 286 -17.82 13.60 8.93
CA ASN A 286 -18.46 12.42 9.53
C ASN A 286 -17.72 11.11 9.19
N ILE A 287 -17.19 10.97 7.97
CA ILE A 287 -16.34 9.83 7.59
C ILE A 287 -15.06 9.84 8.44
N LEU A 288 -14.42 11.00 8.62
CA LEU A 288 -13.25 11.14 9.49
C LEU A 288 -13.58 10.76 10.94
N LEU A 289 -14.72 11.19 11.49
CA LEU A 289 -15.13 10.87 12.87
C LEU A 289 -15.37 9.37 13.10
N ASN A 290 -16.03 8.68 12.16
CA ASN A 290 -16.24 7.23 12.24
C ASN A 290 -14.93 6.43 12.08
N PHE A 291 -13.97 6.97 11.34
CA PHE A 291 -12.64 6.38 11.21
C PHE A 291 -11.83 6.50 12.50
N LEU A 292 -11.94 7.67 13.16
CA LEU A 292 -11.26 7.97 14.42
C LEU A 292 -11.76 7.11 15.59
N SER A 293 -13.02 6.66 15.58
CA SER A 293 -13.51 5.72 16.60
C SER A 293 -12.91 4.32 16.48
N ASN A 294 -12.37 3.95 15.31
CA ASN A 294 -11.81 2.62 15.05
C ASN A 294 -10.27 2.56 15.16
N LEU A 295 -9.58 3.70 15.08
CA LEU A 295 -8.14 3.79 15.32
C LEU A 295 -7.84 4.40 16.68
N VAL A 296 -7.42 3.59 17.64
CA VAL A 296 -6.84 4.07 18.90
C VAL A 296 -5.42 4.55 18.63
N ILE A 297 -5.25 5.82 18.20
CA ILE A 297 -3.94 6.47 18.09
C ILE A 297 -3.88 7.66 19.06
N PHE A 298 -2.85 7.72 19.90
CA PHE A 298 -2.68 8.74 20.94
C PHE A 298 -2.36 10.18 20.45
N SER A 299 -2.37 10.49 19.15
CA SER A 299 -1.83 11.76 18.60
C SER A 299 -2.88 12.79 18.13
N PHE A 300 -4.16 12.60 18.43
CA PHE A 300 -5.25 13.27 17.71
C PHE A 300 -5.56 14.74 18.06
N LEU A 301 -5.15 15.26 19.21
CA LEU A 301 -5.55 16.62 19.63
C LEU A 301 -4.96 17.73 18.74
N ASN A 302 -3.74 17.55 18.23
CA ASN A 302 -3.11 18.56 17.36
C ASN A 302 -3.66 18.55 15.92
N TYR A 303 -4.30 17.45 15.48
CA TYR A 303 -4.77 17.31 14.09
C TYR A 303 -6.18 17.86 13.87
N LEU A 304 -7.07 17.76 14.87
CA LEU A 304 -8.39 18.41 14.85
C LEU A 304 -8.28 19.94 14.72
N LEU A 305 -7.26 20.54 15.36
CA LEU A 305 -6.91 21.95 15.21
C LEU A 305 -6.45 22.31 13.78
N TYR A 306 -5.65 21.44 13.15
CA TYR A 306 -5.18 21.64 11.77
C TYR A 306 -6.30 21.54 10.72
N VAL A 307 -7.25 20.61 10.91
CA VAL A 307 -8.43 20.46 10.05
C VAL A 307 -9.37 21.66 10.19
N SER A 308 -9.60 22.15 11.42
CA SER A 308 -10.36 23.37 11.69
C SER A 308 -9.76 24.60 10.98
N MET A 309 -8.43 24.75 11.00
CA MET A 309 -7.74 25.87 10.38
C MET A 309 -7.78 25.83 8.84
N ASN A 310 -7.68 24.65 8.21
CA ASN A 310 -7.70 24.55 6.74
C ASN A 310 -9.11 24.71 6.14
N ILE A 311 -10.16 24.34 6.87
CA ILE A 311 -11.55 24.61 6.45
C ILE A 311 -11.79 26.13 6.36
N ASN A 312 -11.19 26.92 7.26
CA ASN A 312 -11.26 28.38 7.20
C ASN A 312 -10.42 28.97 6.06
N ALA A 313 -9.26 28.39 5.74
CA ALA A 313 -8.44 28.83 4.61
C ALA A 313 -9.11 28.58 3.24
N HIS A 314 -9.86 27.49 3.08
CA HIS A 314 -10.59 27.22 1.84
C HIS A 314 -11.83 28.10 1.64
N ARG A 315 -12.49 28.55 2.71
CA ARG A 315 -13.52 29.60 2.62
C ARG A 315 -12.96 30.91 2.07
N TYR A 316 -11.72 31.25 2.41
CA TYR A 316 -11.04 32.43 1.87
C TYR A 316 -10.72 32.31 0.37
N GLN A 317 -10.32 31.14 -0.12
CA GLN A 317 -10.08 30.95 -1.57
C GLN A 317 -11.36 30.97 -2.42
N GLN A 318 -12.49 30.48 -1.90
CA GLN A 318 -13.78 30.61 -2.60
C GLN A 318 -14.25 32.07 -2.69
N SER A 319 -13.92 32.91 -1.71
CA SER A 319 -14.26 34.34 -1.74
C SER A 319 -13.46 35.16 -2.79
N TYR A 320 -12.29 34.66 -3.21
CA TYR A 320 -11.48 35.30 -4.25
C TYR A 320 -11.92 34.94 -5.67
N PHE A 321 -12.41 33.71 -5.89
CA PHE A 321 -12.96 33.31 -7.20
C PHE A 321 -14.35 33.91 -7.48
N GLY A 322 -15.12 34.23 -6.44
CA GLY A 322 -16.42 34.92 -6.59
C GLY A 322 -16.35 36.40 -6.97
N ARG A 323 -15.15 37.02 -7.00
CA ARG A 323 -14.95 38.42 -7.43
C ARG A 323 -14.32 38.59 -8.82
N LEU A 324 -14.00 37.49 -9.50
CA LEU A 324 -13.49 37.52 -10.89
C LEU A 324 -14.54 37.12 -11.93
N ILE A 325 -15.80 36.91 -11.50
CA ILE A 325 -16.96 36.71 -12.38
C ILE A 325 -18.11 37.63 -11.94
N ASN A 326 -17.85 38.95 -11.95
CA ASN A 326 -18.85 39.99 -12.04
C ASN A 326 -18.25 41.21 -12.75
#